data_AF-A0A7X4FKN5-F1
#
_entry.id   AF-A0A7X4FKN5-F1
#
_cell.length_a   1.000
_cell.length_b   1.000
_cell.length_c   1.000
_cell.angle_alpha   90.00
_cell.angle_beta   90.00
_cell.angle_gamma   90.00
#
_symmetry.space_group_name_H-M   'P 1'
#
loop_
_entity.id
_entity.type
_entity.pdbx_description
1 polymer ?
#
loop_
_entity_poly.entity_id
_entity_poly.type
_entity_poly.pdbx_seq_one_letter_code
_entity_poly.pdbx_strand_id
1 'polypeptide(L)'
;MNKRILLVLMLVVGLMTGPAFAQSDFGEYGTILPVKGQSSLAFLKIGASPRAVAMGEAFVAMNGGIDASFYNPGALGFVSGGEYALSYT
;
A
#
# COMPACT_ATOMS: atom_id res chain seq x y z
N MET A 1 41.09 -19.41 -8.09
CA MET A 1 39.86 -20.06 -7.60
C MET A 1 39.36 -21.02 -8.66
N ASN A 2 39.21 -22.31 -8.33
CA ASN A 2 38.93 -23.34 -9.35
C ASN A 2 37.49 -23.18 -9.85
N LYS A 3 37.28 -23.15 -11.18
CA LYS A 3 35.96 -22.95 -11.79
C LYS A 3 34.89 -23.93 -11.27
N ARG A 4 35.33 -25.14 -10.88
CA ARG A 4 34.48 -26.17 -10.25
C ARG A 4 34.00 -25.78 -8.84
N ILE A 5 34.85 -25.13 -8.04
CA ILE A 5 34.50 -24.67 -6.69
C ILE A 5 33.49 -23.53 -6.79
N LEU A 6 33.67 -22.61 -7.75
CA LEU A 6 32.73 -21.51 -7.99
C LEU A 6 31.32 -22.03 -8.36
N LEU A 7 31.27 -23.06 -9.22
CA LEU A 7 30.01 -23.65 -9.68
C LEU A 7 29.21 -24.32 -8.55
N VAL A 8 29.90 -25.04 -7.66
CA VAL A 8 29.26 -25.67 -6.49
C VAL A 8 28.73 -24.62 -5.53
N LEU A 9 29.47 -23.53 -5.32
CA LEU A 9 29.05 -22.43 -4.45
C LEU A 9 27.80 -21.73 -4.97
N MET A 10 27.71 -21.49 -6.28
CA MET A 10 26.50 -20.94 -6.91
C MET A 10 25.30 -21.88 -6.82
N LEU A 11 25.50 -23.19 -7.00
CA LEU A 11 24.43 -24.18 -6.87
C LEU A 11 23.88 -24.22 -5.44
N VAL A 12 24.76 -24.19 -4.43
CA VAL A 12 24.36 -24.19 -3.01
C VAL A 12 23.60 -22.93 -2.65
N VAL A 13 24.04 -21.75 -3.11
CA VAL A 13 23.32 -20.49 -2.88
C VAL A 13 21.94 -20.50 -3.55
N GLY A 14 21.83 -21.03 -4.78
CA GLY A 14 20.55 -21.16 -5.48
C GLY A 14 19.59 -22.17 -4.86
N LEU A 15 20.09 -23.21 -4.18
CA LEU A 15 19.27 -24.17 -3.44
C LEU A 15 18.79 -23.63 -2.07
N MET A 16 19.45 -22.60 -1.53
CA MET A 16 19.10 -21.96 -0.26
C MET A 16 18.05 -20.84 -0.42
N THR A 17 17.77 -20.38 -1.64
CA THR A 17 16.68 -19.44 -1.91
C THR A 17 15.36 -20.21 -2.04
N GLY A 18 14.73 -20.51 -0.90
CA GLY A 18 13.37 -21.07 -0.87
C GLY A 18 12.35 -20.13 -1.54
N PRO A 19 11.19 -20.65 -1.98
CA PRO A 19 10.11 -19.81 -2.50
C PRO A 19 9.71 -18.77 -1.45
N ALA A 20 9.79 -17.49 -1.81
CA ALA A 20 9.20 -16.41 -1.04
C ALA A 20 7.67 -16.51 -1.17
N PHE A 21 7.03 -17.25 -0.28
CA PHE A 21 5.58 -17.23 -0.17
C PHE A 21 5.16 -15.88 0.43
N ALA A 22 4.44 -15.07 -0.34
CA ALA A 22 3.71 -13.94 0.22
C ALA A 22 2.68 -14.50 1.21
N GLN A 23 2.91 -14.32 2.51
CA GLN A 23 1.95 -14.69 3.53
C GLN A 23 0.76 -13.74 3.41
N SER A 24 -0.32 -14.19 2.78
CA SER A 24 -1.58 -13.47 2.79
C SER A 24 -2.21 -13.62 4.17
N ASP A 25 -2.20 -12.54 4.96
CA ASP A 25 -2.78 -12.47 6.30
C ASP A 25 -4.32 -12.40 6.24
N PHE A 26 -4.92 -13.40 5.59
CA PHE A 26 -6.33 -13.71 5.67
C PHE A 26 -6.41 -15.00 6.45
N GLY A 27 -6.69 -14.89 7.75
CA GLY A 27 -6.82 -16.02 8.65
C GLY A 27 -7.63 -17.17 8.04
N GLU A 28 -7.32 -18.38 8.50
CA GLU A 28 -7.90 -19.63 8.02
C GLU A 28 -9.42 -19.53 7.82
N TYR A 29 -9.87 -19.85 6.60
CA TYR A 29 -11.28 -19.84 6.22
C TYR A 29 -12.04 -20.81 7.14
N GLY A 30 -12.75 -20.27 8.13
CA GLY A 30 -13.76 -21.00 8.89
C GLY A 30 -13.50 -21.29 10.36
N THR A 31 -12.37 -20.88 10.95
CA THR A 31 -12.09 -21.17 12.38
C THR A 31 -11.88 -19.93 13.25
N ILE A 32 -11.51 -18.80 12.65
CA ILE A 32 -11.45 -17.50 13.31
C ILE A 32 -12.09 -16.51 12.33
N LEU A 33 -13.23 -15.91 12.69
CA LEU A 33 -13.69 -14.71 11.99
C LEU A 33 -12.49 -13.76 11.97
N PRO A 34 -11.96 -13.35 10.81
CA PRO A 34 -10.93 -12.34 10.79
C PRO A 34 -11.56 -11.12 11.46
N VAL A 35 -11.30 -10.89 12.74
CA VAL A 35 -11.75 -9.72 13.48
C VAL A 35 -10.84 -8.56 13.05
N LYS A 36 -10.74 -8.35 11.74
CA LYS A 36 -10.30 -7.09 11.16
C LYS A 36 -11.37 -6.08 11.56
N GLY A 37 -10.95 -4.87 11.91
CA GLY A 37 -11.87 -3.80 12.28
C GLY A 37 -13.00 -3.66 11.25
N GLN A 38 -14.22 -4.00 11.68
CA GLN A 38 -15.40 -3.85 10.86
C GLN A 38 -15.72 -2.36 10.74
N SER A 39 -15.85 -1.87 9.52
CA SER A 39 -16.22 -0.48 9.23
C SER A 39 -17.51 -0.49 8.43
N SER A 40 -18.52 0.24 8.87
CA SER A 40 -19.81 0.35 8.16
C SER A 40 -19.70 1.04 6.81
N LEU A 41 -18.73 1.96 6.66
CA LEU A 41 -18.45 2.71 5.44
C LEU A 41 -17.12 2.27 4.82
N ALA A 42 -17.05 1.03 4.34
CA ALA A 42 -15.82 0.44 3.82
C ALA A 42 -15.24 1.20 2.61
N PHE A 43 -16.09 1.88 1.83
CA PHE A 43 -15.66 2.69 0.68
C PHE A 43 -14.77 3.87 1.06
N LEU A 44 -14.84 4.38 2.31
CA LEU A 44 -13.94 5.44 2.79
C LEU A 44 -12.49 4.97 2.98
N LYS A 45 -12.24 3.66 2.91
CA LYS A 45 -10.86 3.12 2.88
C LYS A 45 -10.24 3.21 1.49
N ILE A 46 -11.05 3.48 0.46
CA ILE A 46 -10.60 3.58 -0.92
C ILE A 46 -10.37 5.06 -1.21
N GLY A 47 -9.13 5.41 -1.57
CA GLY A 47 -8.76 6.76 -1.92
C GLY A 47 -9.50 7.27 -3.16
N ALA A 48 -9.97 8.52 -3.11
CA ALA A 48 -10.66 9.18 -4.23
C ALA A 48 -9.73 10.07 -5.09
N SER A 49 -8.43 10.14 -4.77
CA SER A 49 -7.45 10.99 -5.47
C SER A 49 -6.45 10.14 -6.25
N PRO A 50 -6.35 10.30 -7.59
CA PRO A 50 -5.31 9.64 -8.38
C PRO A 50 -3.89 9.98 -7.92
N ARG A 51 -3.67 11.21 -7.42
CA ARG A 51 -2.38 11.66 -6.91
C ARG A 51 -2.00 10.91 -5.63
N ALA A 52 -2.96 10.69 -4.75
CA ALA A 52 -2.75 9.91 -3.54
C ALA A 52 -2.54 8.42 -3.83
N VAL A 53 -3.33 7.85 -4.74
CA VAL A 53 -3.17 6.45 -5.21
C VAL A 53 -1.77 6.23 -5.79
N ALA A 54 -1.29 7.15 -6.64
CA ALA A 54 0.04 7.06 -7.23
C ALA A 54 1.19 7.08 -6.19
N MET A 55 0.93 7.60 -4.98
CA MET A 55 1.88 7.60 -3.87
C MET A 55 1.61 6.47 -2.86
N GLY A 56 0.78 5.49 -3.23
CA GLY A 56 0.44 4.36 -2.37
C GLY A 56 -0.36 4.77 -1.14
N GLU A 57 -1.28 5.73 -1.28
CA GLU A 57 -2.13 6.26 -0.22
C GLU A 57 -1.38 7.00 0.92
N ALA A 58 -0.07 7.25 0.76
CA ALA A 58 0.75 7.96 1.73
C ALA A 58 0.61 9.50 1.60
N PHE A 59 -0.60 10.04 1.80
CA PHE A 59 -0.92 11.44 1.47
C PHE A 59 -1.09 12.40 2.66
N VAL A 60 -1.10 11.90 3.91
CA VAL A 60 -1.50 12.69 5.10
C VAL A 60 -0.68 13.96 5.32
N ALA A 61 0.63 13.91 5.03
CA ALA A 61 1.56 15.03 5.19
C ALA A 61 1.69 15.92 3.95
N MET A 62 0.97 15.60 2.86
CA MET A 62 1.01 16.40 1.64
C MET A 62 0.25 17.70 1.85
N ASN A 63 0.86 18.78 1.37
CA ASN A 63 0.26 20.10 1.40
C ASN A 63 -0.33 20.46 0.02
N GLY A 64 -1.44 21.19 0.04
CA GLY A 64 -2.14 21.71 -1.13
C GLY A 64 -3.01 20.69 -1.86
N GLY A 65 -4.05 21.18 -2.52
CA GLY A 65 -5.01 20.33 -3.23
C GLY A 65 -6.31 20.13 -2.47
N ILE A 66 -7.43 20.17 -3.18
CA ILE A 66 -8.76 19.76 -2.70
C ILE A 66 -8.79 18.31 -2.17
N ASP A 67 -7.85 17.46 -2.60
CA ASP A 67 -7.66 16.09 -2.10
C ASP A 67 -7.42 16.04 -0.57
N ALA A 68 -6.89 17.13 0.02
CA ALA A 68 -6.74 17.25 1.47
C ALA A 68 -8.06 17.08 2.23
N SER A 69 -9.21 17.37 1.61
CA SER A 69 -10.53 17.14 2.21
C SER A 69 -10.78 15.68 2.61
N PHE A 70 -10.13 14.72 1.94
CA PHE A 70 -10.24 13.29 2.26
C PHE A 70 -9.14 12.81 3.21
N TYR A 71 -7.89 13.23 3.01
CA TYR A 71 -6.73 12.69 3.74
C TYR A 71 -6.33 13.49 4.98
N ASN A 72 -6.47 14.83 4.96
CA ASN A 72 -6.11 15.71 6.06
C ASN A 72 -6.83 17.06 5.93
N PRO A 73 -8.06 17.19 6.44
CA PRO A 73 -8.83 18.44 6.35
C PRO A 73 -8.13 19.65 6.97
N GLY A 74 -7.22 19.44 7.94
CA GLY A 74 -6.40 20.51 8.51
C GLY A 74 -5.45 21.16 7.51
N ALA A 75 -5.07 20.45 6.45
CA ALA A 75 -4.23 20.99 5.38
C ALA A 75 -5.01 21.91 4.41
N LEU A 76 -6.35 21.93 4.45
CA LEU A 76 -7.17 22.81 3.60
C LEU A 76 -6.91 24.29 3.87
N GLY A 77 -6.49 24.66 5.08
CA GLY A 77 -6.13 26.05 5.42
C GLY A 77 -4.93 26.60 4.65
N PHE A 78 -4.16 25.73 3.98
CA PHE A 78 -3.01 26.10 3.15
C PHE A 78 -3.31 26.09 1.65
N VAL A 79 -4.53 25.71 1.25
CA VAL A 79 -4.97 25.79 -0.15
C VAL A 79 -5.24 27.25 -0.51
N SER A 80 -4.74 27.69 -1.67
CA SER A 80 -4.89 29.05 -2.15
C SER A 80 -5.83 29.11 -3.35
N GLY A 81 -6.82 30.00 -3.31
CA GLY A 81 -7.82 30.13 -4.38
C GLY A 81 -8.92 29.07 -4.29
N GLY A 82 -9.69 28.95 -5.37
CA GLY A 82 -10.74 27.93 -5.52
C GLY A 82 -10.23 26.74 -6.32
N GLU A 83 -10.38 25.53 -5.77
CA GLU A 83 -9.98 24.29 -6.43
C GLU A 83 -11.16 23.32 -6.55
N TYR A 84 -11.18 22.54 -7.63
CA TYR A 84 -12.19 21.52 -7.92
C TYR A 84 -11.48 20.27 -8.41
N ALA A 85 -11.93 19.09 -7.97
CA ALA A 85 -11.46 17.80 -8.48
C ALA A 85 -12.65 16.92 -8.86
N LEU A 86 -12.48 16.19 -9.96
CA LEU A 86 -13.44 15.23 -10.49
C LEU A 86 -12.67 13.94 -10.75
N SER A 87 -13.05 12.86 -10.08
CA SER A 87 -12.42 11.56 -10.20
C SER A 87 -13.49 10.45 -10.23
N TYR A 88 -13.08 9.28 -10.71
CA TYR A 88 -13.89 8.07 -10.73
C TYR A 88 -13.04 6.92 -10.19
N THR A 89 -13.66 6.08 -9.37
CA THR A 89 -13.07 4.89 -8.75
C THR A 89 -13.57 3.64 -9.45
#